data_AF-A0A955NKV2-F1
#
_entry.id   AF-A0A955NKV2-F1
#
_cell.length_a   1.000
_cell.length_b   1.000
_cell.length_c   1.000
_cell.angle_alpha   90.00
_cell.angle_beta   90.00
_cell.angle_gamma   90.00
#
_symmetry.space_group_name_H-M   'P 1'
#
loop_
_entity.id
_entity.type
_entity.pdbx_description
1 polymer ?
#
loop_
_entity_poly.entity_id
_entity_poly.type
_entity_poly.pdbx_seq_one_letter_code
_entity_poly.pdbx_strand_id
1 'polypeptide(L)'
;MAFKGLCLAALMAGMLVVSPSQGGDQKTVQSETPDPDGMVMIEGGEFTMGSDDEMALRNEGPERLVRVSSFWIDETPVTNAQFRQFVEATGYVTTAEKPVDWEELKKQLPPGTPKPPDDMLRPGSLAFTPPSGPVDLRNMANWWTWTTGTDWKHPQGPASDIEGLDDHPVVQVSWFDAVAYANWAGKRLPTEAE
;
A
#
# COMPACT_ATOMS: atom_id res chain seq x y z
N MET A 1 18.48 5.39 -97.76
CA MET A 1 17.76 5.31 -96.47
C MET A 1 18.37 6.34 -95.52
N ALA A 2 17.51 7.13 -94.87
CA ALA A 2 17.79 8.38 -94.13
C ALA A 2 18.93 8.27 -93.08
N PHE A 3 19.85 9.23 -92.84
CA PHE A 3 19.86 10.67 -92.51
C PHE A 3 19.53 11.06 -91.04
N LYS A 4 20.60 11.43 -90.31
CA LYS A 4 20.82 12.60 -89.39
C LYS A 4 20.07 12.80 -88.04
N GLY A 5 20.83 13.37 -87.09
CA GLY A 5 20.43 14.34 -86.03
C GLY A 5 20.71 13.82 -84.61
N LEU A 6 21.62 14.34 -83.76
CA LEU A 6 21.97 15.69 -83.27
C LEU A 6 20.99 16.31 -82.24
N CYS A 7 21.55 16.60 -81.05
CA CYS A 7 21.27 17.74 -80.15
C CYS A 7 20.13 17.74 -79.10
N LEU A 8 20.54 18.18 -77.90
CA LEU A 8 20.00 19.25 -77.05
C LEU A 8 19.28 18.90 -75.73
N ALA A 9 19.78 19.57 -74.69
CA ALA A 9 19.24 19.66 -73.33
C ALA A 9 17.90 20.41 -73.28
N ALA A 10 17.07 20.06 -72.29
CA ALA A 10 16.00 20.92 -71.79
C ALA A 10 15.80 20.68 -70.28
N LEU A 11 16.03 21.73 -69.48
CA LEU A 11 15.43 21.90 -68.16
C LEU A 11 13.92 22.09 -68.33
N MET A 12 13.10 21.43 -67.50
CA MET A 12 11.76 21.91 -67.12
C MET A 12 11.46 21.46 -65.67
N ALA A 13 10.79 22.35 -64.97
CA ALA A 13 10.58 22.39 -63.54
C ALA A 13 9.49 21.43 -63.02
N GLY A 14 9.60 21.10 -61.73
CA GLY A 14 8.48 21.09 -60.79
C GLY A 14 7.44 19.99 -60.91
N MET A 15 7.56 18.98 -60.05
CA MET A 15 6.40 18.39 -59.36
C MET A 15 6.85 17.89 -57.99
N LEU A 16 6.42 18.61 -56.94
CA LEU A 16 6.43 18.12 -55.57
C LEU A 16 5.54 16.87 -55.54
N VAL A 17 6.14 15.69 -55.36
CA VAL A 17 5.40 14.51 -54.91
C VAL A 17 5.64 14.42 -53.41
N VAL A 18 4.69 14.94 -52.64
CA VAL A 18 4.59 14.67 -51.21
C VAL A 18 4.25 13.19 -51.06
N SER A 19 5.23 12.39 -50.67
CA SER A 19 4.98 11.01 -50.22
C SER A 19 4.45 11.06 -48.78
N PRO A 20 3.39 10.31 -48.43
CA PRO A 20 2.98 10.19 -47.04
C PRO A 20 4.03 9.34 -46.31
N SER A 21 4.65 9.91 -45.28
CA SER A 21 5.54 9.16 -44.38
C SER A 21 4.70 8.13 -43.63
N GLN A 22 5.09 6.86 -43.75
CA GLN A 22 4.45 5.77 -43.02
C GLN A 22 4.59 5.98 -41.51
N GLY A 23 3.46 5.84 -40.82
CA GLY A 23 3.39 5.83 -39.37
C GLY A 23 4.26 4.71 -38.82
N GLY A 24 5.14 5.07 -37.89
CA GLY A 24 5.91 4.09 -37.13
C GLY A 24 4.99 3.33 -36.19
N ASP A 25 4.98 2.01 -36.33
CA ASP A 25 4.50 1.08 -35.32
C ASP A 25 5.15 1.41 -33.97
N GLN A 26 4.36 1.88 -33.01
CA GLN A 26 4.74 1.79 -31.61
C GLN A 26 4.74 0.31 -31.23
N LYS A 27 5.90 -0.34 -31.36
CA LYS A 27 6.13 -1.64 -30.74
C LYS A 27 6.00 -1.47 -29.23
N THR A 28 4.90 -2.00 -28.69
CA THR A 28 4.77 -2.32 -27.27
C THR A 28 5.91 -3.27 -26.91
N VAL A 29 6.89 -2.76 -26.17
CA VAL A 29 7.90 -3.59 -25.51
C VAL A 29 7.18 -4.27 -24.36
N GLN A 30 6.75 -5.51 -24.56
CA GLN A 30 6.28 -6.35 -23.46
C GLN A 30 7.47 -6.62 -22.54
N SER A 31 7.36 -6.24 -21.27
CA SER A 31 8.34 -6.58 -20.24
C SER A 31 8.39 -8.09 -20.05
N GLU A 32 9.59 -8.67 -20.10
CA GLU A 32 9.82 -10.12 -19.95
C GLU A 32 9.68 -10.63 -18.51
N THR A 33 9.34 -9.76 -17.55
CA THR A 33 9.09 -10.15 -16.16
C THR A 33 7.59 -10.45 -16.00
N PRO A 34 7.21 -11.65 -15.53
CA PRO A 34 5.82 -11.91 -15.19
C PRO A 34 5.36 -10.96 -14.07
N ASP A 35 4.09 -10.59 -14.13
CA ASP A 35 3.46 -9.76 -13.12
C ASP A 35 3.65 -10.41 -11.73
N PRO A 36 3.98 -9.62 -10.68
CA PRO A 36 4.09 -10.17 -9.34
C PRO A 36 2.75 -10.80 -8.91
N ASP A 37 2.79 -12.05 -8.45
CA ASP A 37 1.59 -12.79 -8.04
C ASP A 37 0.75 -11.98 -7.03
N GLY A 38 -0.55 -11.82 -7.35
CA GLY A 38 -1.52 -11.14 -6.48
C GLY A 38 -1.39 -9.61 -6.42
N MET A 39 -0.66 -9.00 -7.34
CA MET A 39 -0.54 -7.54 -7.47
C MET A 39 -1.09 -7.04 -8.79
N VAL A 40 -1.62 -5.82 -8.79
CA VAL A 40 -2.04 -5.09 -9.99
C VAL A 40 -1.13 -3.90 -10.26
N MET A 41 -0.84 -3.66 -11.55
CA MET A 41 -0.12 -2.47 -12.00
C MET A 41 -1.10 -1.31 -12.03
N ILE A 42 -0.79 -0.26 -11.27
CA ILE A 42 -1.45 1.04 -11.38
C ILE A 42 -0.57 1.91 -12.27
N GLU A 43 -1.13 2.34 -13.41
CA GLU A 43 -0.43 3.28 -14.28
C GLU A 43 -0.32 4.64 -13.60
N GLY A 44 0.89 5.19 -13.58
CA GLY A 44 1.18 6.48 -13.00
C GLY A 44 0.43 7.61 -13.70
N GLY A 45 0.11 8.64 -12.94
CA GLY A 45 -0.72 9.73 -13.42
C GLY A 45 -0.86 10.84 -12.40
N GLU A 46 -1.74 11.78 -12.74
CA GLU A 46 -2.16 12.85 -11.83
C GLU A 46 -3.60 12.59 -11.38
N PHE A 47 -3.85 12.86 -10.10
CA PHE A 47 -5.18 12.81 -9.52
C PHE A 47 -5.33 13.88 -8.44
N THR A 48 -6.57 14.18 -8.08
CA THR A 48 -6.87 15.06 -6.94
C THR A 48 -6.92 14.23 -5.67
N MET A 49 -6.03 14.53 -4.73
CA MET A 49 -5.96 13.88 -3.41
C MET A 49 -6.49 14.81 -2.32
N GLY A 50 -7.24 14.25 -1.38
CA GLY A 50 -7.87 15.00 -0.29
C GLY A 50 -9.29 15.47 -0.63
N SER A 51 -9.89 16.27 0.24
CA SER A 51 -11.25 16.80 0.05
C SER A 51 -11.39 18.23 0.57
N ASP A 52 -12.07 19.08 -0.20
CA ASP A 52 -12.51 20.42 0.17
C ASP A 52 -14.02 20.45 0.54
N ASP A 53 -14.66 19.28 0.68
CA ASP A 53 -16.06 19.16 1.05
C ASP A 53 -16.34 19.73 2.45
N GLU A 54 -17.53 20.29 2.68
CA GLU A 54 -17.92 20.87 3.97
C GLU A 54 -17.94 19.85 5.11
N MET A 55 -18.15 18.57 4.80
CA MET A 55 -18.11 17.46 5.75
C MET A 55 -16.71 16.87 5.96
N ALA A 56 -15.72 17.26 5.17
CA ALA A 56 -14.37 16.74 5.27
C ALA A 56 -13.75 17.09 6.63
N LEU A 57 -13.05 16.12 7.23
CA LEU A 57 -12.27 16.42 8.43
C LEU A 57 -11.09 17.33 8.07
N ARG A 58 -10.61 18.11 9.05
CA ARG A 58 -9.50 19.06 8.84
C ARG A 58 -8.24 18.40 8.26
N ASN A 59 -8.00 17.13 8.56
CA ASN A 59 -6.85 16.37 8.09
C ASN A 59 -7.09 15.61 6.77
N GLU A 60 -8.28 15.70 6.19
CA GLU A 60 -8.60 15.12 4.87
C GLU A 60 -8.34 16.12 3.73
N GLY A 61 -8.33 17.42 4.03
CA GLY A 61 -8.07 18.48 3.06
C GLY A 61 -6.68 19.12 3.14
N PRO A 62 -6.40 20.09 2.25
CA PRO A 62 -7.23 20.47 1.11
C PRO A 62 -7.10 19.47 -0.05
N GLU A 63 -8.01 19.59 -1.03
CA GLU A 63 -7.78 19.02 -2.35
C GLU A 63 -6.48 19.56 -2.95
N ARG A 64 -5.65 18.65 -3.47
CA ARG A 64 -4.42 19.02 -4.16
C ARG A 64 -4.13 18.04 -5.29
N LEU A 65 -3.57 18.56 -6.38
CA LEU A 65 -3.10 17.72 -7.47
C LEU A 65 -1.84 16.96 -7.03
N VAL A 66 -1.88 15.65 -7.10
CA VAL A 66 -0.77 14.76 -6.79
C VAL A 66 -0.42 13.94 -8.02
N ARG A 67 0.88 13.77 -8.27
CA ARG A 67 1.42 12.92 -9.33
C ARG A 67 2.14 11.73 -8.71
N VAL A 68 1.81 10.53 -9.14
CA VAL A 68 2.51 9.29 -8.76
C VAL A 68 3.09 8.62 -10.01
N SER A 69 4.20 7.88 -9.84
CA SER A 69 4.75 7.02 -10.92
C SER A 69 3.91 5.75 -11.03
N SER A 70 4.08 4.93 -12.08
CA SER A 70 3.43 3.60 -12.10
C SER A 70 4.01 2.71 -10.98
N PHE A 71 3.16 1.91 -10.34
CA PHE A 71 3.56 1.01 -9.26
C PHE A 71 2.67 -0.23 -9.20
N TRP A 72 3.20 -1.30 -8.61
CA TRP A 72 2.43 -2.48 -8.26
C TRP A 72 1.84 -2.32 -6.86
N ILE A 73 0.58 -2.73 -6.67
CA ILE A 73 -0.06 -2.81 -5.35
C ILE A 73 -0.78 -4.15 -5.19
N ASP A 74 -0.80 -4.70 -3.98
CA ASP A 74 -1.51 -5.95 -3.68
C ASP A 74 -3.02 -5.76 -3.93
N GLU A 75 -3.66 -6.72 -4.61
CA GLU A 75 -5.11 -6.68 -4.88
C GLU A 75 -5.95 -6.80 -3.61
N THR A 76 -5.40 -7.46 -2.60
CA THR A 76 -6.06 -7.70 -1.30
C THR A 76 -5.15 -7.27 -0.17
N PRO A 77 -5.69 -6.98 1.03
CA PRO A 77 -4.88 -6.94 2.23
C PRO A 77 -4.11 -8.24 2.42
N VAL A 78 -2.97 -8.16 3.11
CA VAL A 78 -2.19 -9.35 3.49
C VAL A 78 -3.05 -10.26 4.36
N THR A 79 -3.14 -11.53 4.00
CA THR A 79 -3.99 -12.50 4.70
C THR A 79 -3.27 -13.17 5.87
N ASN A 80 -4.03 -13.80 6.77
CA ASN A 80 -3.48 -14.63 7.85
C ASN A 80 -2.57 -15.75 7.32
N ALA A 81 -2.95 -16.39 6.21
CA ALA A 81 -2.12 -17.45 5.62
C ALA A 81 -0.78 -16.91 5.09
N GLN A 82 -0.80 -15.76 4.40
CA GLN A 82 0.42 -15.13 3.90
C GLN A 82 1.34 -14.66 5.04
N PHE A 83 0.77 -14.02 6.06
CA PHE A 83 1.54 -13.58 7.22
C PHE A 83 2.11 -14.75 8.04
N ARG A 84 1.37 -15.87 8.12
CA ARG A 84 1.87 -17.11 8.72
C ARG A 84 3.10 -17.64 8.01
N GLN A 85 3.11 -17.66 6.67
CA GLN A 85 4.30 -18.08 5.90
C GLN A 85 5.52 -17.22 6.22
N PHE A 86 5.34 -15.90 6.34
CA PHE A 86 6.39 -14.99 6.77
C PHE A 86 6.93 -15.34 8.16
N VAL A 87 6.04 -15.52 9.14
CA VAL A 87 6.42 -15.84 10.52
C VAL A 87 7.13 -17.19 10.60
N GLU A 88 6.63 -18.22 9.90
CA GLU A 88 7.24 -19.55 9.85
C GLU A 88 8.62 -19.54 9.18
N ALA A 89 8.79 -18.75 8.11
CA ALA A 89 10.05 -18.66 7.39
C ALA A 89 11.15 -17.90 8.15
N THR A 90 10.76 -16.94 9.00
CA THR A 90 11.71 -15.99 9.62
C THR A 90 11.82 -16.13 11.14
N GLY A 91 10.86 -16.79 11.79
CA GLY A 91 10.71 -16.77 13.25
C GLY A 91 10.34 -15.40 13.79
N TYR A 92 9.73 -14.52 12.98
CA TYR A 92 9.40 -13.15 13.37
C TYR A 92 8.43 -13.10 14.55
N VAL A 93 8.72 -12.23 15.51
CA VAL A 93 7.86 -11.94 16.67
C VAL A 93 7.30 -10.53 16.47
N THR A 94 5.97 -10.42 16.42
CA THR A 94 5.28 -9.15 16.18
C THR A 94 5.44 -8.18 17.35
N THR A 95 5.05 -6.93 17.13
CA THR A 95 5.05 -5.91 18.18
C THR A 95 4.07 -6.24 19.30
N ALA A 96 2.90 -6.81 18.97
CA ALA A 96 1.90 -7.25 19.94
C ALA A 96 2.39 -8.43 20.81
N GLU A 97 3.29 -9.26 20.29
CA GLU A 97 3.89 -10.39 21.01
C GLU A 97 5.06 -9.98 21.93
N LYS A 98 5.45 -8.70 21.95
CA LYS A 98 6.53 -8.17 22.79
C LYS A 98 5.98 -7.36 23.96
N PRO A 99 6.68 -7.33 25.12
CA PRO A 99 6.35 -6.39 26.18
C PRO A 99 6.45 -4.94 25.69
N VAL A 100 5.55 -4.09 26.17
CA VAL A 100 5.59 -2.65 25.90
C VAL A 100 6.78 -2.04 26.65
N ASP A 101 7.70 -1.43 25.90
CA ASP A 101 8.82 -0.72 26.50
C ASP A 101 8.34 0.64 27.05
N TRP A 102 8.33 0.77 28.38
CA TRP A 102 7.98 2.02 29.05
C TRP A 102 8.90 3.18 28.66
N GLU A 103 10.19 2.92 28.45
CA GLU A 103 11.16 3.97 28.12
C GLU A 103 10.91 4.54 26.72
N GLU A 104 10.39 3.74 25.80
CA GLU A 104 9.92 4.21 24.48
C GLU A 104 8.53 4.85 24.57
N LEU A 105 7.58 4.21 25.26
CA LEU A 105 6.21 4.71 25.39
C LEU A 105 6.18 6.11 26.00
N LYS A 106 6.95 6.35 27.09
CA LYS A 106 6.94 7.64 27.79
C LYS A 106 7.43 8.82 26.93
N LYS A 107 8.20 8.56 25.86
CA LYS A 107 8.63 9.61 24.92
C LYS A 107 7.46 10.17 24.11
N GLN A 108 6.38 9.41 23.99
CA GLN A 108 5.17 9.78 23.25
C GLN A 108 4.09 10.37 24.17
N LEU A 109 4.30 10.36 25.48
CA LEU A 109 3.33 10.82 26.47
C LEU A 109 3.67 12.24 26.97
N PRO A 110 2.67 12.99 27.45
CA PRO A 110 2.91 14.27 28.10
C PRO A 110 3.93 14.16 29.26
N PRO A 111 4.78 15.17 29.48
CA PRO A 111 5.71 15.17 30.61
C PRO A 111 5.01 14.95 31.95
N GLY A 112 5.58 14.09 32.80
CA GLY A 112 5.04 13.77 34.14
C GLY A 112 3.97 12.68 34.15
N THR A 113 3.65 12.06 33.01
CA THR A 113 2.73 10.91 32.97
C THR A 113 3.30 9.74 33.81
N PRO A 114 2.57 9.23 34.80
CA PRO A 114 3.05 8.13 35.63
C PRO A 114 3.17 6.84 34.83
N LYS A 115 4.15 6.01 35.19
CA LYS A 115 4.29 4.66 34.62
C LYS A 115 3.03 3.84 34.97
N PRO A 116 2.41 3.16 34.00
CA PRO A 116 1.30 2.26 34.28
C PRO A 116 1.78 1.01 35.05
N PRO A 117 0.87 0.30 35.72
CA PRO A 117 1.15 -1.02 36.29
C PRO A 117 1.82 -1.98 35.30
N ASP A 118 2.73 -2.84 35.77
CA ASP A 118 3.52 -3.73 34.90
C ASP A 118 2.68 -4.77 34.15
N ASP A 119 1.50 -5.12 34.65
CA ASP A 119 0.52 -5.97 33.95
C ASP A 119 -0.01 -5.34 32.67
N MET A 120 -0.12 -4.01 32.61
CA MET A 120 -0.49 -3.28 31.39
C MET A 120 0.64 -3.19 30.35
N LEU A 121 1.87 -3.53 30.73
CA LEU A 121 3.03 -3.52 29.83
C LEU A 121 3.37 -4.91 29.26
N ARG A 122 2.56 -5.93 29.58
CA ARG A 122 2.71 -7.28 29.03
C ARG A 122 2.35 -7.32 27.54
N PRO A 123 2.85 -8.30 26.77
CA PRO A 123 2.43 -8.53 25.39
C PRO A 123 0.91 -8.53 25.24
N GLY A 124 0.42 -7.83 24.24
CA GLY A 124 -1.00 -7.67 23.99
C GLY A 124 -1.27 -6.55 22.99
N SER A 125 -2.56 -6.35 22.75
CA SER A 125 -3.05 -5.29 21.88
C SER A 125 -4.47 -4.87 22.31
N LEU A 126 -5.00 -3.84 21.67
CA LEU A 126 -6.38 -3.45 21.82
C LEU A 126 -7.29 -4.49 21.14
N ALA A 127 -8.20 -5.07 21.91
CA ALA A 127 -9.28 -5.93 21.42
C ALA A 127 -10.62 -5.18 21.45
N PHE A 128 -11.43 -5.38 20.41
CA PHE A 128 -12.74 -4.77 20.33
C PHE A 128 -13.65 -5.43 21.36
N THR A 129 -14.20 -4.63 22.26
CA THR A 129 -15.15 -5.06 23.29
C THR A 129 -16.46 -4.33 23.04
N PRO A 130 -17.47 -4.99 22.44
CA PRO A 130 -18.71 -4.31 22.08
C PRO A 130 -19.40 -3.75 23.34
N PRO A 131 -19.81 -2.47 23.35
CA PRO A 131 -20.53 -1.91 24.47
C PRO A 131 -21.93 -2.53 24.55
N SER A 132 -22.48 -2.67 25.76
CA SER A 132 -23.83 -3.23 25.98
C SER A 132 -24.97 -2.27 25.58
N GLY A 133 -24.65 -1.10 25.06
CA GLY A 133 -25.60 -0.05 24.67
C GLY A 133 -24.89 1.16 24.08
N PRO A 134 -25.62 2.26 23.79
CA PRO A 134 -25.04 3.48 23.27
C PRO A 134 -23.99 4.08 24.21
N VAL A 135 -22.86 4.52 23.66
CA VAL A 135 -21.73 5.14 24.38
C VAL A 135 -21.25 6.39 23.63
N ASP A 136 -20.46 7.25 24.26
CA ASP A 136 -19.86 8.41 23.59
C ASP A 136 -18.84 7.94 22.54
N LEU A 137 -19.17 8.14 21.25
CA LEU A 137 -18.35 7.75 20.09
C LEU A 137 -17.04 8.54 19.94
N ARG A 138 -16.79 9.55 20.79
CA ARG A 138 -15.51 10.28 20.82
C ARG A 138 -14.49 9.66 21.79
N ASN A 139 -14.93 8.73 22.66
CA ASN A 139 -14.05 8.06 23.60
C ASN A 139 -13.88 6.59 23.23
N MET A 140 -12.81 6.29 22.48
CA MET A 140 -12.50 4.94 22.00
C MET A 140 -12.34 3.89 23.10
N ALA A 141 -11.95 4.31 24.31
CA ALA A 141 -11.82 3.40 25.46
C ALA A 141 -13.15 2.74 25.87
N ASN A 142 -14.29 3.23 25.34
CA ASN A 142 -15.60 2.63 25.56
C ASN A 142 -15.82 1.31 24.79
N TRP A 143 -15.00 1.00 23.78
CA TRP A 143 -15.11 -0.23 22.97
C TRP A 143 -13.77 -0.87 22.56
N TRP A 144 -12.65 -0.28 22.95
CA TRP A 144 -11.32 -0.89 22.81
C TRP A 144 -10.69 -1.07 24.18
N THR A 145 -10.27 -2.30 24.49
CA THR A 145 -9.64 -2.64 25.77
C THR A 145 -8.28 -3.27 25.53
N TRP A 146 -7.27 -2.81 26.25
CA TRP A 146 -5.96 -3.47 26.27
C TRP A 146 -6.11 -4.87 26.83
N THR A 147 -5.75 -5.86 26.03
CA THR A 147 -5.94 -7.27 26.38
C THR A 147 -4.63 -8.01 26.20
N THR A 148 -4.08 -8.52 27.31
CA THR A 148 -2.85 -9.31 27.31
C THR A 148 -3.02 -10.59 26.50
N GLY A 149 -2.04 -10.92 25.67
CA GLY A 149 -2.06 -12.09 24.80
C GLY A 149 -2.95 -11.95 23.57
N THR A 150 -3.51 -10.76 23.30
CA THR A 150 -4.10 -10.44 21.99
C THR A 150 -2.97 -10.16 21.00
N ASP A 151 -2.89 -10.97 19.96
CA ASP A 151 -1.94 -10.84 18.85
C ASP A 151 -2.60 -11.28 17.53
N TRP A 152 -1.81 -11.41 16.46
CA TRP A 152 -2.33 -11.78 15.14
C TRP A 152 -2.89 -13.21 15.05
N LYS A 153 -2.45 -14.14 15.93
CA LYS A 153 -2.99 -15.50 16.05
C LYS A 153 -4.22 -15.55 16.96
N HIS A 154 -4.32 -14.60 17.88
CA HIS A 154 -5.36 -14.50 18.90
C HIS A 154 -6.07 -13.12 18.85
N PRO A 155 -6.71 -12.75 17.72
CA PRO A 155 -7.07 -11.36 17.42
C PRO A 155 -8.19 -10.77 18.29
N GLN A 156 -9.02 -11.60 18.93
CA GLN A 156 -10.06 -11.17 19.88
C GLN A 156 -9.71 -11.42 21.35
N GLY A 157 -8.47 -11.81 21.65
CA GLY A 157 -8.04 -12.15 23.00
C GLY A 157 -7.36 -13.52 23.09
N PRO A 158 -6.70 -13.83 24.22
CA PRO A 158 -5.80 -14.99 24.37
C PRO A 158 -6.47 -16.36 24.22
N ALA A 159 -7.81 -16.42 24.21
CA ALA A 159 -8.57 -17.65 24.01
C ALA A 159 -9.17 -17.77 22.60
N SER A 160 -9.02 -16.74 21.75
CA SER A 160 -9.43 -16.79 20.34
C SER A 160 -8.36 -17.46 19.48
N ASP A 161 -8.69 -17.84 18.25
CA ASP A 161 -7.72 -18.29 17.25
C ASP A 161 -8.10 -17.77 15.86
N ILE A 162 -7.34 -18.18 14.85
CA ILE A 162 -7.60 -17.86 13.44
C ILE A 162 -7.99 -19.11 12.62
N GLU A 163 -8.52 -20.16 13.27
CA GLU A 163 -8.93 -21.37 12.56
C GLU A 163 -10.05 -21.06 11.54
N GLY A 164 -9.85 -21.45 10.29
CA GLY A 164 -10.79 -21.16 9.20
C GLY A 164 -10.79 -19.70 8.71
N LEU A 165 -9.87 -18.85 9.19
CA LEU A 165 -9.75 -17.43 8.82
C LEU A 165 -8.51 -17.15 7.95
N ASP A 166 -8.03 -18.13 7.19
CA ASP A 166 -6.78 -18.04 6.42
C ASP A 166 -6.78 -16.92 5.36
N ASP A 167 -7.94 -16.70 4.71
CA ASP A 167 -8.12 -15.66 3.69
C ASP A 167 -8.55 -14.30 4.27
N HIS A 168 -8.72 -14.21 5.59
CA HIS A 168 -9.02 -12.93 6.24
C HIS A 168 -7.75 -12.08 6.36
N PRO A 169 -7.88 -10.74 6.32
CA PRO A 169 -6.76 -9.85 6.59
C PRO A 169 -6.12 -10.15 7.94
N VAL A 170 -4.79 -10.19 7.98
CA VAL A 170 -4.07 -10.24 9.24
C VAL A 170 -4.30 -8.95 10.02
N VAL A 171 -4.58 -9.07 11.32
CA VAL A 171 -4.82 -7.93 12.23
C VAL A 171 -3.87 -8.01 13.42
N GLN A 172 -3.94 -7.02 14.33
CA GLN A 172 -3.01 -6.89 15.47
C GLN A 172 -1.53 -6.78 15.05
N VAL A 173 -1.30 -6.30 13.83
CA VAL A 173 0.02 -5.98 13.29
C VAL A 173 0.25 -4.47 13.37
N SER A 174 1.43 -4.08 13.84
CA SER A 174 1.86 -2.69 13.84
C SER A 174 2.43 -2.29 12.47
N TRP A 175 2.71 -0.99 12.31
CA TRP A 175 3.47 -0.50 11.16
C TRP A 175 4.83 -1.21 11.00
N PHE A 176 5.54 -1.49 12.09
CA PHE A 176 6.83 -2.19 12.04
C PHE A 176 6.71 -3.62 11.53
N ASP A 177 5.63 -4.31 11.92
CA ASP A 177 5.35 -5.68 11.49
C ASP A 177 5.01 -5.72 10.00
N ALA A 178 4.21 -4.75 9.53
CA ALA A 178 3.86 -4.61 8.13
C ALA A 178 5.08 -4.29 7.24
N VAL A 179 5.99 -3.43 7.70
CA VAL A 179 7.27 -3.16 7.00
C VAL A 179 8.16 -4.40 6.95
N ALA A 180 8.27 -5.14 8.05
CA ALA A 180 9.07 -6.36 8.10
C ALA A 180 8.54 -7.42 7.12
N TYR A 181 7.23 -7.64 7.11
CA TYR A 181 6.56 -8.51 6.15
C TYR A 181 6.80 -8.07 4.71
N ALA A 182 6.57 -6.78 4.40
CA ALA A 182 6.72 -6.26 3.04
C ALA A 182 8.15 -6.46 2.53
N ASN A 183 9.17 -6.17 3.35
CA ASN A 183 10.56 -6.38 2.99
C ASN A 183 10.90 -7.85 2.74
N TRP A 184 10.39 -8.77 3.58
CA TRP A 184 10.57 -10.21 3.38
C TRP A 184 9.93 -10.68 2.07
N ALA A 185 8.75 -10.17 1.75
CA ALA A 185 8.04 -10.47 0.51
C ALA A 185 8.66 -9.82 -0.74
N GLY A 186 9.76 -9.06 -0.61
CA GLY A 186 10.36 -8.32 -1.71
C GLY A 186 9.53 -7.10 -2.17
N LYS A 187 8.66 -6.59 -1.30
CA LYS A 187 7.75 -5.48 -1.51
C LYS A 187 8.11 -4.28 -0.60
N ARG A 188 7.22 -3.30 -0.53
CA ARG A 188 7.22 -2.17 0.42
C ARG A 188 5.78 -1.78 0.75
N LEU A 189 5.59 -0.95 1.79
CA LEU A 189 4.31 -0.29 1.99
C LEU A 189 4.06 0.78 0.90
N PRO A 190 2.80 1.02 0.50
CA PRO A 190 2.45 2.16 -0.33
C PRO A 190 2.69 3.46 0.43
N THR A 191 2.99 4.53 -0.30
CA THR A 191 2.85 5.88 0.28
C THR A 191 1.36 6.23 0.44
N GLU A 192 1.03 7.26 1.21
CA GLU A 192 -0.38 7.69 1.33
C GLU A 192 -1.00 8.10 -0.03
N ALA A 193 -0.17 8.55 -0.99
CA ALA A 193 -0.62 8.99 -2.30
C ALA A 193 -0.73 7.86 -3.34
N GLU A 194 -0.16 6.69 -3.05
CA GLU A 194 -0.23 5.48 -3.89
C GLU A 194 -1.42 4.64 -3.45
#